data_AF-A0A094Q950-F1
#
_entry.id   AF-A0A094Q950-F1
#
_cell.length_a   1.000
_cell.length_b   1.000
_cell.length_c   1.000
_cell.angle_alpha   90.00
_cell.angle_beta   90.00
_cell.angle_gamma   90.00
#
_symmetry.space_group_name_H-M   'P 1'
#
loop_
_entity.id
_entity.type
_entity.pdbx_description
1 polymer ?
#
loop_
_entity_poly.entity_id
_entity_poly.type
_entity_poly.pdbx_seq_one_letter_code
_entity_poly.pdbx_strand_id
1 'polypeptide(L)' 'MIDLLPIAISAVVVAAFVIAISRKFSLSPRYERKPRNRSLWSAQDHGEDPTDEGNHERS' A
#
# COMPACT_ATOMS: atom_id res chain seq x y z
N MET A 1 -26.54 36.67 -0.72
CA MET A 1 -25.88 35.79 0.26
C MET A 1 -25.38 34.60 -0.53
N ILE A 2 -24.13 34.17 -0.36
CA ILE A 2 -23.65 32.99 -1.09
C ILE A 2 -24.31 31.78 -0.43
N ASP A 3 -25.02 30.98 -1.21
CA ASP A 3 -25.65 29.76 -0.70
C ASP A 3 -24.57 28.69 -0.58
N LEU A 4 -24.04 28.52 0.62
CA LEU A 4 -22.97 27.57 0.93
C LEU A 4 -23.44 26.11 0.87
N LEU A 5 -24.74 25.86 1.04
CA LEU A 5 -25.32 24.52 1.05
C LEU A 5 -25.06 23.73 -0.26
N PRO A 6 -25.40 24.24 -1.47
CA PRO A 6 -25.12 23.54 -2.72
C PRO A 6 -23.61 23.37 -2.99
N ILE A 7 -22.79 24.31 -2.52
CA ILE A 7 -21.33 24.25 -2.66
C ILE A 7 -20.74 23.15 -1.78
N ALA A 8 -21.22 23.02 -0.54
CA ALA A 8 -20.80 21.96 0.36
C ALA A 8 -21.21 20.57 -0.17
N ILE A 9 -22.43 20.44 -0.69
CA ILE A 9 -22.92 19.20 -1.28
C ILE A 9 -22.08 18.80 -2.50
N SER A 10 -21.79 19.74 -3.41
CA SER A 10 -20.99 19.43 -4.59
C SER A 10 -19.55 19.02 -4.23
N ALA A 11 -18.94 19.68 -3.24
CA ALA A 11 -17.61 19.32 -2.74
C ALA A 11 -17.58 17.89 -2.18
N VAL A 12 -18.60 17.49 -1.41
CA VAL A 12 -18.72 16.13 -0.85
C VAL A 12 -18.87 15.10 -1.97
N VAL A 13 -19.72 15.36 -2.96
CA VAL A 13 -19.94 14.45 -4.09
C VAL A 13 -18.64 14.25 -4.90
N VAL A 14 -17.93 15.34 -5.20
CA VAL A 14 -16.65 15.28 -5.93
C VAL A 14 -15.59 14.52 -5.13
N ALA A 15 -15.46 14.81 -3.83
CA ALA A 15 -14.51 14.10 -2.97
C ALA A 15 -14.81 12.59 -2.88
N ALA A 16 -16.09 12.22 -2.72
CA ALA A 16 -16.51 10.83 -2.70
C ALA A 16 -16.20 10.12 -4.03
N PHE A 17 -16.43 10.80 -5.16
CA PHE A 17 -16.14 10.27 -6.49
C PHE A 17 -14.64 10.04 -6.69
N VAL A 18 -13.80 11.01 -6.32
CA VAL A 18 -12.34 10.88 -6.38
C VAL A 18 -11.86 9.72 -5.52
N ILE A 19 -12.32 9.60 -4.27
CA ILE A 19 -11.94 8.50 -3.36
C ILE A 19 -12.39 7.15 -3.92
N ALA A 20 -13.60 7.04 -4.46
CA ALA A 20 -14.13 5.81 -5.03
C ALA A 20 -13.29 5.36 -6.24
N ILE A 21 -12.93 6.30 -7.11
CA ILE A 21 -12.01 6.06 -8.23
C ILE A 21 -10.63 5.67 -7.71
N SER A 22 -10.02 6.44 -6.82
CA SER A 22 -8.72 6.14 -6.24
C SER A 22 -8.65 4.78 -5.56
N ARG A 23 -9.74 4.31 -4.92
CA ARG A 23 -9.83 2.95 -4.36
C ARG A 23 -9.95 1.88 -5.43
N LYS A 24 -10.71 2.13 -6.50
CA LYS A 24 -10.90 1.19 -7.62
C LYS A 24 -9.64 1.09 -8.51
N PHE A 25 -8.88 2.17 -8.61
CA PHE A 25 -7.62 2.26 -9.36
C PHE A 25 -6.38 2.15 -8.48
N SER A 26 -6.53 2.04 -7.15
CA SER A 26 -5.43 1.65 -6.26
C SER A 26 -4.94 0.33 -6.81
N LEU A 27 -3.75 0.37 -7.42
CA LEU A 27 -3.35 -0.65 -8.37
C LEU A 27 -3.48 -2.00 -7.67
N SER A 28 -4.21 -2.92 -8.30
CA SER A 28 -4.35 -4.31 -7.86
C SER A 28 -3.06 -4.77 -7.18
N PRO A 29 -3.09 -5.51 -6.06
CA PRO A 29 -1.91 -5.91 -5.27
C PRO A 29 -0.78 -6.62 -6.04
N ARG A 30 -0.97 -6.84 -7.35
CA ARG A 30 0.09 -7.06 -8.35
C ARG A 30 1.10 -5.91 -8.49
N TYR A 31 0.73 -4.66 -8.18
CA TYR A 31 1.55 -3.45 -8.33
C TYR A 31 1.93 -2.80 -7.01
N GLU A 32 1.23 -3.13 -5.91
CA GLU A 32 1.94 -3.20 -4.64
C GLU A 32 3.09 -4.15 -4.90
N ARG A 33 4.29 -3.60 -5.08
CA ARG A 33 5.50 -4.35 -4.83
C ARG A 33 5.40 -4.72 -3.35
N LYS A 34 4.65 -5.78 -3.06
CA LYS A 34 4.84 -6.59 -1.87
C LYS A 34 6.35 -6.64 -1.73
N PRO A 35 6.96 -6.26 -0.59
CA PRO A 35 8.35 -6.59 -0.38
C PRO A 35 8.38 -8.10 -0.58
N ARG A 36 8.82 -8.53 -1.78
CA ARG A 36 8.88 -9.94 -2.11
C ARG A 36 9.79 -10.44 -1.02
N ASN A 37 9.28 -11.34 -0.18
CA ASN A 37 10.09 -12.06 0.79
C ASN A 37 11.41 -12.34 0.09
N ARG A 38 12.48 -11.76 0.64
CA ARG A 38 13.75 -11.58 -0.09
C ARG A 38 14.07 -12.94 -0.68
N SER A 39 14.09 -13.01 -2.02
CA SER A 39 14.49 -14.27 -2.63
C SER A 39 15.88 -14.59 -2.11
N LEU A 40 16.19 -15.86 -1.85
CA LEU A 40 17.53 -16.30 -1.42
C LEU A 40 18.67 -15.62 -2.21
N TRP A 41 18.43 -15.36 -3.50
CA TRP A 41 19.35 -14.59 -4.36
C TRP A 41 19.53 -13.13 -3.91
N SER A 42 18.45 -12.38 -3.63
CA SER A 42 18.56 -10.98 -3.19
C SER A 42 19.03 -10.83 -1.75
N ALA A 43 18.89 -11.87 -0.92
CA ALA A 43 19.43 -11.89 0.45
C ALA A 43 20.97 -11.88 0.44
N GLN A 44 21.58 -12.52 -0.56
CA GLN A 44 23.04 -12.57 -0.74
C GLN A 44 23.65 -11.19 -0.99
N ASP A 45 22.97 -10.35 -1.78
CA ASP A 45 23.42 -8.98 -2.06
C ASP A 45 23.30 -8.06 -0.83
N HIS A 46 22.41 -8.42 0.10
CA HIS A 46 22.19 -7.68 1.33
C HIS A 46 23.02 -8.19 2.51
N GLY A 47 23.85 -9.21 2.32
CA GLY A 47 24.69 -9.79 3.37
C GLY A 47 23.88 -10.43 4.51
N GLU A 48 22.63 -10.84 4.24
CA GLU A 48 21.84 -11.60 5.19
C GLU A 48 22.44 -13.00 5.34
N ASP A 49 22.86 -13.31 6.55
CA ASP A 49 23.48 -14.58 6.87
C ASP A 49 22.39 -15.67 7.00
N PRO A 50 22.39 -16.72 6.16
CA PRO A 50 21.43 -17.82 6.27
C PRO A 50 21.51 -18.59 7.60
N THR A 51 22.48 -18.31 8.46
CA THR A 51 22.56 -18.84 9.82
C THR A 51 21.62 -18.15 10.83
N ASP A 52 21.08 -16.98 10.51
CA ASP A 52 20.23 -16.20 11.43
C ASP A 52 18.79 -16.76 11.54
N GLU A 53 18.29 -17.42 10.49
CA GLU A 53 16.95 -18.03 10.47
C GLU A 53 16.85 -19.31 11.32
N GLY A 54 17.97 -19.93 11.69
CA GLY A 54 18.02 -21.18 12.46
C GLY A 54 17.99 -21.00 13.99
N ASN A 55 18.10 -19.77 14.51
CA ASN A 55 18.19 -19.52 15.95
C ASN A 55 16.83 -19.19 16.61
N HIS A 56 15.77 -18.93 15.82
CA HIS A 56 14.44 -18.60 16.35
C HIS A 56 13.53 -19.80 16.63
N GLU A 57 13.94 -21.04 16.28
CA GLU A 57 13.15 -22.25 16.53
C GLU A 57 13.57 -23.01 17.80
N ARG A 58 14.54 -22.49 18.57
CA ARG A 58 15.02 -23.10 19.83
C ARG A 58 15.23 -22.11 21.00
N SER A 59 14.33 -21.15 21.19
CA SER A 59 14.25 -20.38 22.44
C SER A 59 12.84 -20.23 22.96
#